data_AF-A0A961SVF8-F1
#
_entry.id   AF-A0A961SVF8-F1
#
_cell.length_a   1.000
_cell.length_b   1.000
_cell.length_c   1.000
_cell.angle_alpha   90.00
_cell.angle_beta   90.00
_cell.angle_gamma   90.00
#
_symmetry.space_group_name_H-M   'P 1'
#
loop_
_entity.id
_entity.type
_entity.pdbx_description
1 polymer ?
#
loop_
_entity_poly.entity_id
_entity_poly.type
_entity_poly.pdbx_seq_one_letter_code
_entity_poly.pdbx_strand_id
1 'polypeptide(L)' 'MLNEFKAFIARGNVLDLAVAVIIGAAFGKIVSSLTDDLIMPIIGAIVGGFDFSNYFLPLSSKVTATSLAAAR' A
#
# COMPACT_ATOMS: atom_id res chain seq x y z
N MET A 1 11.04 35.64 -5.96
CA MET A 1 10.72 34.33 -5.36
C MET A 1 9.59 33.60 -6.10
N LEU A 2 8.31 34.00 -6.02
CA LEU A 2 7.21 33.24 -6.65
C LEU A 2 7.27 33.21 -8.19
N ASN A 3 7.66 34.32 -8.83
CA ASN A 3 7.85 34.36 -10.29
C ASN A 3 9.05 33.52 -10.75
N GLU A 4 10.13 33.50 -9.97
CA GLU A 4 11.33 32.67 -10.24
C GLU A 4 11.04 31.19 -10.02
N PHE A 5 10.23 30.86 -9.00
CA PHE A 5 9.73 29.50 -8.80
C PHE A 5 8.86 29.08 -9.99
N LYS A 6 7.91 29.90 -10.42
CA LYS A 6 7.08 29.62 -11.61
C LYS A 6 7.94 29.39 -12.86
N ALA A 7 8.99 30.18 -13.07
CA ALA A 7 9.93 29.99 -14.17
C ALA A 7 10.80 28.71 -14.00
N PHE A 8 11.07 28.28 -12.77
CA PHE A 8 11.79 27.04 -12.46
C PHE A 8 10.95 25.79 -12.73
N ILE A 9 9.70 25.73 -12.27
CA ILE A 9 8.78 24.61 -12.56
C ILE A 9 8.28 24.61 -14.01
N ALA A 10 8.28 25.75 -14.70
CA ALA A 10 7.99 25.81 -16.14
C ALA A 10 9.11 25.17 -17.00
N ARG A 11 10.27 24.84 -16.42
CA ARG A 11 11.25 24.00 -17.10
C ARG A 11 10.69 22.59 -17.18
N GLY A 12 10.38 22.15 -18.40
CA GLY A 12 9.71 20.86 -18.64
C GLY A 12 10.37 19.66 -17.95
N ASN A 13 11.71 19.65 -17.86
CA ASN A 13 12.45 18.57 -17.18
C ASN A 13 12.14 18.42 -15.68
N VAL A 14 11.78 19.50 -14.98
CA VAL A 14 11.44 19.45 -13.55
C VAL A 14 9.99 19.01 -13.36
N LEU A 15 9.08 19.52 -14.20
CA LEU A 15 7.67 19.18 -14.14
C LEU A 15 7.44 17.70 -14.49
N ASP A 16 8.05 17.21 -15.57
CA ASP A 16 7.91 15.82 -16.00
C ASP A 16 8.49 14.85 -14.97
N LEU A 17 9.63 15.19 -14.35
CA LEU A 17 10.22 14.40 -13.27
C LEU A 17 9.30 14.35 -12.05
N ALA A 18 8.72 15.49 -11.65
CA ALA A 18 7.79 15.54 -10.53
C ALA A 18 6.54 14.69 -10.78
N VAL A 19 5.98 14.75 -11.98
CA VAL A 19 4.82 13.93 -12.40
C VAL A 19 5.19 12.45 -12.37
N ALA A 20 6.36 12.07 -12.89
CA ALA A 20 6.82 10.68 -12.89
C ALA A 20 6.96 10.10 -11.47
N VAL A 21 7.50 10.87 -10.53
CA VAL A 21 7.66 10.44 -9.13
C VAL A 21 6.31 10.28 -8.44
N ILE A 22 5.37 11.21 -8.65
CA ILE A 22 4.03 11.14 -8.06
C ILE A 22 3.26 9.93 -8.59
N ILE A 23 3.31 9.70 -9.90
CA ILE A 23 2.66 8.53 -10.52
C ILE A 23 3.31 7.25 -10.02
N GLY A 24 4.65 7.17 -9.96
CA GLY A 24 5.36 6.00 -9.44
C GLY A 24 4.98 5.67 -7.99
N ALA A 25 4.92 6.69 -7.12
CA ALA A 25 4.54 6.52 -5.72
C ALA A 25 3.07 6.12 -5.54
N ALA A 26 2.16 6.69 -6.33
CA ALA A 26 0.73 6.37 -6.27
C ALA A 26 0.42 4.99 -6.87
N PHE A 27 1.04 4.64 -8.00
CA PHE A 27 0.80 3.39 -8.71
C PHE A 27 1.24 2.17 -7.88
N GLY A 28 2.32 2.30 -7.10
CA GLY A 28 2.72 1.26 -6.15
C GLY A 28 1.59 0.88 -5.18
N LYS A 29 0.90 1.88 -4.60
CA LYS A 29 -0.24 1.62 -3.71
C LYS A 29 -1.42 0.95 -4.40
N ILE A 30 -1.68 1.30 -5.66
CA ILE A 30 -2.73 0.67 -6.47
C ILE A 30 -2.40 -0.82 -6.69
N VAL A 31 -1.15 -1.11 -7.06
CA VAL A 31 -0.70 -2.50 -7.27
C VAL A 31 -0.72 -3.30 -5.96
N SER A 32 -0.31 -2.70 -4.84
CA SER A 32 -0.40 -3.33 -3.52
C SER A 32 -1.84 -3.66 -3.14
N SER A 33 -2.76 -2.70 -3.20
CA SER A 33 -4.19 -2.96 -2.89
C SER A 33 -4.79 -4.01 -3.84
N LEU A 34 -4.48 -3.96 -5.14
CA LEU A 34 -4.91 -5.00 -6.07
C LEU A 34 -4.38 -6.39 -5.66
N THR A 35 -3.13 -6.46 -5.22
CA THR A 35 -2.52 -7.72 -4.81
C THR A 35 -3.13 -8.23 -3.50
N ASP A 36 -3.23 -7.37 -2.50
CA ASP A 36 -3.68 -7.73 -1.16
C ASP A 36 -5.19 -7.99 -1.09
N ASP A 37 -5.99 -7.21 -1.82
CA ASP A 37 -7.46 -7.24 -1.71
C ASP A 37 -8.11 -8.19 -2.74
N LEU A 38 -7.43 -8.48 -3.86
CA LEU A 38 -7.99 -9.35 -4.92
C LEU A 38 -7.14 -10.59 -5.19
N ILE A 39 -5.82 -10.45 -5.36
CA ILE A 39 -4.97 -11.59 -5.74
C ILE A 39 -4.74 -12.54 -4.55
N MET A 40 -4.36 -12.01 -3.39
CA MET A 40 -4.04 -12.80 -2.19
C MET A 40 -5.23 -13.64 -1.69
N PRO A 41 -6.49 -13.14 -1.67
CA PRO A 41 -7.64 -13.97 -1.33
C PRO A 41 -7.89 -15.12 -2.31
N ILE A 42 -7.69 -14.88 -3.62
CA ILE A 42 -7.84 -15.91 -4.65
C ILE A 42 -6.73 -16.97 -4.50
N ILE A 43 -5.49 -16.55 -4.30
CA ILE A 43 -4.37 -17.46 -4.04
C ILE A 43 -4.61 -18.25 -2.75
N GLY A 44 -5.05 -17.58 -1.67
CA GLY A 44 -5.39 -18.21 -0.39
C GLY A 44 -6.50 -19.25 -0.53
N ALA A 45 -7.53 -18.98 -1.35
CA ALA A 45 -8.60 -19.93 -1.64
C ALA A 45 -8.11 -21.18 -2.40
N ILE A 46 -7.13 -21.04 -3.29
CA ILE A 46 -6.60 -22.15 -4.10
C ILE A 46 -5.53 -22.96 -3.35
N VAL A 47 -4.68 -22.31 -2.55
CA VAL A 47 -3.51 -22.93 -1.89
C VAL A 47 -3.85 -23.52 -0.51
N GLY A 48 -5.01 -23.21 0.09
CA GLY A 48 -5.53 -23.95 1.24
C GLY A 48 -5.95 -23.14 2.47
N GLY A 49 -6.59 -21.98 2.29
CA GLY A 49 -7.38 -21.34 3.35
C GLY A 49 -6.59 -20.60 4.43
N PHE A 50 -5.27 -20.41 4.26
CA PHE A 50 -4.53 -19.51 5.14
C PHE A 50 -4.82 -18.06 4.77
N ASP A 51 -5.73 -17.45 5.52
CA ASP A 51 -5.91 -16.00 5.56
C ASP A 51 -4.72 -15.36 6.30
N PHE A 52 -3.67 -15.02 5.55
CA PHE A 52 -2.48 -14.34 6.08
C PHE A 52 -2.77 -12.92 6.57
N SER A 53 -3.92 -12.34 6.25
CA SER A 53 -4.32 -11.01 6.71
C SER A 53 -4.75 -11.00 8.18
N ASN A 54 -5.24 -12.14 8.70
CA ASN A 54 -5.63 -12.30 10.10
C ASN A 54 -4.76 -13.31 10.87
N TYR A 55 -3.63 -13.73 10.32
CA TYR A 55 -2.75 -14.70 10.98
C TYR A 55 -1.92 -14.03 12.08
N PHE A 56 -2.25 -14.29 13.35
CA PHE A 56 -1.43 -13.88 14.49
C PHE A 56 -1.35 -14.99 15.54
N LEU A 57 -0.19 -15.07 16.20
CA LEU A 57 0.05 -16.02 17.29
C LEU A 57 -0.06 -15.27 18.62
N PRO A 58 -1.10 -15.52 19.45
CA PRO A 58 -1.22 -14.88 20.75
C PRO A 58 -0.10 -15.36 21.68
N LEU A 59 0.74 -14.44 22.14
CA LEU A 59 1.83 -14.74 23.08
C LEU A 59 1.37 -14.74 24.56
N SER A 60 0.08 -14.57 24.82
CA SER A 60 -0.52 -14.52 26.16
C SER A 60 -1.98 -14.97 26.15
N SER A 61 -2.40 -15.68 27.22
CA SER A 61 -3.75 -16.22 27.40
C SER A 61 -4.85 -15.16 27.55
N LYS A 62 -4.49 -13.86 27.56
CA LYS A 62 -5.42 -12.72 27.67
C LYS A 62 -5.88 -12.17 26.31
N VAL A 63 -5.32 -12.65 25.20
CA VAL A 63 -5.70 -12.18 23.86
C VAL A 63 -6.91 -12.99 23.38
N THR A 64 -8.12 -12.46 23.59
CA THR A 64 -9.39 -13.02 23.12
C THR A 64 -9.88 -12.31 21.85
N ALA A 65 -8.97 -11.73 21.07
CA ALA A 65 -9.33 -11.03 19.84
C ALA A 65 -9.59 -12.04 18.71
N THR A 66 -10.64 -11.81 17.93
CA THR A 66 -10.99 -12.67 16.78
C THR A 66 -10.39 -12.17 15.46
N SER A 67 -9.64 -11.06 15.46
CA SER A 67 -8.97 -10.48 14.29
C SER A 67 -7.70 -9.72 14.69
N LEU A 68 -6.76 -9.57 13.76
CA LEU A 68 -5.49 -8.86 13.98
C LEU A 68 -5.71 -7.38 14.37
N ALA A 69 -6.75 -6.75 13.81
CA ALA A 69 -7.12 -5.37 14.15
C ALA A 69 -7.60 -5.22 15.61
N ALA A 70 -8.22 -6.26 16.17
CA ALA A 70 -8.66 -6.29 17.56
C ALA A 70 -7.56 -6.81 18.52
N ALA A 71 -6.50 -7.43 17.99
CA ALA A 71 -5.36 -7.95 18.75
C ALA A 71 -4.21 -6.93 18.90
N ARG A 72 -4.19 -5.87 18.08
CA ARG A 72 -3.21 -4.77 18.14
C ARG A 72 -3.47 -3.81 19.29
#